data_AF-A0A9Q0LEJ3-F1
#
_entry.id   AF-A0A9Q0LEJ3-F1
#
_cell.length_a   1.000
_cell.length_b   1.000
_cell.length_c   1.000
_cell.angle_alpha   90.00
_cell.angle_beta   90.00
_cell.angle_gamma   90.00
#
_symmetry.space_group_name_H-M   'P 1'
#
loop_
_entity.id
_entity.type
_entity.pdbx_description
1 polymer ?
#
loop_
_entity_poly.entity_id
_entity_poly.type
_entity_poly.pdbx_seq_one_letter_code
_entity_poly.pdbx_strand_id
1 'polypeptide(L)'
;MKVILFFLLIVAAFADIWTDCSQAGDDFKITDVVITPNPPVKGQPMTAEIKGALSKTITGGTAELMVYYNGIKLLDITKDICTIDPDLPCPINANPSVDLKFTETIPSYVPSGKYTGQAVMKDQDGKEIVCVKFDLNL
;
A
#
# COMPACT_ATOMS: atom_id res chain seq x y z
N MET A 1 -51.30 -6.75 12.06
CA MET A 1 -50.34 -7.60 11.33
C MET A 1 -49.20 -6.70 10.84
N LYS A 2 -48.10 -6.58 11.60
CA LYS A 2 -46.95 -5.72 11.27
C LYS A 2 -45.81 -6.64 10.83
N VAL A 3 -45.55 -6.70 9.53
CA VAL A 3 -44.43 -7.47 8.96
C VAL A 3 -43.22 -6.55 8.97
N ILE A 4 -42.32 -6.75 9.93
CA ILE A 4 -41.03 -6.04 9.98
C ILE A 4 -40.07 -6.80 9.06
N LEU A 5 -39.82 -6.24 7.87
CA LEU A 5 -38.76 -6.69 6.97
C LEU A 5 -37.39 -6.35 7.61
N PHE A 6 -36.75 -7.33 8.23
CA PHE A 6 -35.34 -7.22 8.61
C PHE A 6 -34.50 -7.43 7.33
N PHE A 7 -34.11 -6.33 6.68
CA PHE A 7 -33.12 -6.35 5.62
C PHE A 7 -31.76 -6.60 6.28
N LEU A 8 -31.33 -7.88 6.33
CA LEU A 8 -29.96 -8.25 6.67
C LEU A 8 -29.05 -7.70 5.58
N LEU A 9 -28.56 -6.47 5.76
CA LEU A 9 -27.38 -5.97 5.07
C LEU A 9 -26.22 -6.87 5.51
N ILE A 10 -25.94 -7.89 4.71
CA ILE A 10 -24.67 -8.62 4.78
C ILE A 10 -23.62 -7.60 4.38
N VAL A 11 -23.02 -6.93 5.37
CA VAL A 11 -21.77 -6.20 5.16
C VAL A 11 -20.75 -7.28 4.83
N ALA A 12 -20.50 -7.48 3.54
CA ALA A 12 -19.36 -8.26 3.09
C ALA A 12 -18.13 -7.48 3.54
N ALA A 13 -17.59 -7.82 4.71
CA ALA A 13 -16.26 -7.41 5.11
C ALA A 13 -15.30 -8.09 4.12
N PHE A 14 -14.95 -7.37 3.06
CA PHE A 14 -13.85 -7.78 2.19
C PHE A 14 -12.61 -7.85 3.08
N ALA A 15 -11.95 -9.00 3.13
CA ALA A 15 -10.68 -9.12 3.80
C ALA A 15 -9.71 -8.08 3.21
N ASP A 16 -8.95 -7.39 4.06
CA ASP A 16 -7.98 -6.42 3.59
C ASP A 16 -6.95 -7.11 2.69
N ILE A 17 -6.78 -6.55 1.49
CA ILE A 17 -5.87 -7.04 0.45
C ILE A 17 -4.41 -6.72 0.75
N TRP A 18 -4.12 -6.16 1.92
CA TRP A 18 -2.79 -5.71 2.34
C TRP A 18 -2.47 -6.17 3.76
N THR A 19 -1.19 -6.17 4.11
CA THR A 19 -0.72 -6.49 5.46
C THR A 19 0.57 -5.74 5.75
N ASP A 20 0.69 -5.17 6.95
CA ASP A 20 1.96 -4.63 7.44
C ASP A 20 2.95 -5.77 7.73
N CYS A 21 4.11 -5.75 7.09
CA CYS A 21 5.19 -6.71 7.26
C CYS A 21 6.44 -6.10 7.90
N SER A 22 6.32 -4.87 8.40
CA SER A 22 7.42 -4.12 9.03
C SER A 22 7.89 -4.81 10.30
N GLN A 23 9.17 -4.63 10.61
CA GLN A 23 9.81 -5.16 11.80
C GLN A 23 9.64 -4.25 13.03
N ALA A 24 9.87 -4.85 14.20
CA ALA A 24 9.99 -4.08 15.44
C ALA A 24 11.23 -3.18 15.35
N GLY A 25 11.03 -1.86 15.36
CA GLY A 25 12.09 -0.87 15.20
C GLY A 25 12.05 -0.07 13.90
N ASP A 26 11.21 -0.45 12.94
CA ASP A 26 11.02 0.33 11.71
C ASP A 26 10.36 1.68 12.00
N ASP A 27 10.78 2.70 11.27
CA ASP A 27 10.52 4.10 11.62
C ASP A 27 9.13 4.61 11.22
N PHE A 28 8.40 3.91 10.35
CA PHE A 28 7.03 4.26 10.01
C PHE A 28 6.06 3.19 10.49
N LYS A 29 5.07 3.62 11.27
CA LYS A 29 4.00 2.75 11.80
C LYS A 29 2.69 3.11 11.13
N ILE A 30 2.19 2.17 10.34
CA ILE A 30 0.89 2.29 9.67
C ILE A 30 -0.20 2.15 10.74
N THR A 31 -1.15 3.08 10.73
CA THR A 31 -2.34 3.05 11.59
C THR A 31 -3.60 2.71 10.82
N ASP A 32 -3.67 3.09 9.54
CA ASP A 32 -4.82 2.80 8.67
C ASP A 32 -4.39 2.81 7.20
N VAL A 33 -5.05 1.99 6.38
CA VAL A 33 -4.90 2.02 4.92
C VAL A 33 -6.26 1.82 4.28
N VAL A 34 -6.66 2.78 3.45
CA VAL A 34 -7.89 2.72 2.67
C VAL A 34 -7.54 2.65 1.20
N ILE A 35 -7.98 1.59 0.54
CA ILE A 35 -7.79 1.39 -0.90
C ILE A 35 -9.13 1.59 -1.60
N THR A 36 -9.16 2.39 -2.67
CA THR A 36 -10.37 2.66 -3.46
C THR A 36 -10.07 2.62 -4.97
N PRO A 37 -10.79 1.81 -5.78
CA PRO A 37 -11.78 0.81 -5.35
C PRO A 37 -11.12 -0.39 -4.67
N ASN A 38 -11.86 -1.02 -3.76
CA ASN A 38 -11.48 -2.29 -3.12
C ASN A 38 -12.59 -3.33 -3.39
N PRO A 39 -12.33 -4.40 -4.16
CA PRO A 39 -11.05 -4.75 -4.78
C PRO A 39 -10.64 -3.81 -5.94
N PRO A 40 -9.33 -3.66 -6.23
CA PRO A 40 -8.85 -2.85 -7.34
C PRO A 40 -9.41 -3.31 -8.69
N VAL A 41 -9.74 -2.35 -9.55
CA VAL A 41 -10.30 -2.60 -10.88
C VAL A 41 -9.27 -2.27 -11.95
N LYS A 42 -8.97 -3.25 -12.82
CA LYS A 42 -8.02 -3.05 -13.92
C LYS A 42 -8.46 -1.92 -14.85
N GLY A 43 -7.48 -1.14 -15.30
CA GLY A 43 -7.70 0.01 -16.18
C GLY A 43 -8.33 1.21 -15.50
N GLN A 44 -8.62 1.16 -14.20
CA GLN A 44 -9.10 2.31 -13.43
C GLN A 44 -8.03 2.76 -12.44
N PRO A 45 -7.96 4.07 -12.12
CA PRO A 45 -7.13 4.56 -11.04
C PRO A 45 -7.56 3.94 -9.71
N MET A 46 -6.60 3.37 -9.00
CA MET A 46 -6.71 2.92 -7.63
C MET A 46 -5.96 3.91 -6.74
N THR A 47 -6.63 4.40 -5.70
CA THR A 47 -6.04 5.26 -4.68
C THR A 47 -5.80 4.46 -3.41
N ALA A 48 -4.59 4.55 -2.85
CA ALA A 48 -4.27 4.10 -1.50
C ALA A 48 -4.03 5.33 -0.61
N GLU A 49 -4.84 5.48 0.43
CA GLU A 49 -4.69 6.49 1.48
C GLU A 49 -4.11 5.78 2.71
N ILE A 50 -2.91 6.18 3.12
CA ILE A 50 -2.14 5.54 4.18
C ILE A 50 -1.95 6.54 5.31
N LYS A 51 -2.40 6.18 6.51
CA LYS A 51 -2.17 6.95 7.73
C LYS A 51 -1.16 6.25 8.61
N GLY A 52 -0.34 7.03 9.29
CA GLY A 52 0.67 6.48 10.18
C GLY A 52 1.47 7.51 10.94
N ALA A 53 2.52 7.05 11.61
CA ALA A 53 3.46 7.88 12.34
C ALA A 53 4.89 7.58 11.88
N LEU A 54 5.65 8.62 11.54
CA LEU A 54 7.06 8.55 11.17
C LEU A 54 7.94 9.05 12.34
N SER A 55 8.77 8.19 12.91
CA SER A 55 9.61 8.52 14.06
C SER A 55 10.96 9.15 13.72
N LYS A 56 11.39 9.07 12.45
CA LYS A 56 12.71 9.53 12.00
C LYS A 56 12.59 10.36 10.72
N THR A 57 13.33 11.46 10.63
CA THR A 57 13.45 12.23 9.38
C THR A 57 14.20 11.41 8.33
N ILE A 58 13.62 11.30 7.14
CA ILE A 58 14.20 10.59 6.00
C ILE A 58 14.81 11.63 5.05
N THR A 59 16.11 11.56 4.82
CA THR A 59 16.84 12.51 3.96
C THR A 59 17.16 11.94 2.58
N GLY A 60 17.00 10.62 2.42
CA GLY A 60 17.28 9.85 1.23
C GLY A 60 16.84 8.40 1.46
N GLY A 61 16.81 7.59 0.41
CA GLY A 61 16.45 6.19 0.56
C GLY A 61 15.95 5.55 -0.72
N THR A 62 15.45 4.32 -0.59
CA THR A 62 14.94 3.53 -1.71
C THR A 62 13.57 2.94 -1.43
N ALA A 63 12.69 2.97 -2.44
CA ALA A 63 11.42 2.25 -2.47
C ALA A 63 11.55 1.07 -3.43
N GLU A 64 11.44 -0.13 -2.89
CA GLU A 64 11.52 -1.40 -3.60
C GLU A 64 10.12 -1.99 -3.75
N LEU A 65 9.71 -2.33 -4.97
CA LEU A 65 8.44 -2.99 -5.29
C LEU A 65 8.71 -4.31 -5.99
N MET A 66 8.29 -5.41 -5.37
CA MET A 66 8.30 -6.74 -5.95
C MET A 66 6.87 -7.22 -6.17
N VAL A 67 6.57 -7.73 -7.36
CA VAL A 67 5.24 -8.28 -7.71
C VAL A 67 5.40 -9.64 -8.35
N TYR A 68 4.55 -10.57 -7.98
CA TYR A 68 4.48 -11.93 -8.48
C TYR A 68 3.10 -12.20 -9.08
N TYR A 69 3.06 -12.84 -10.24
CA TYR A 69 1.85 -13.35 -10.87
C TYR A 69 1.85 -14.88 -10.78
N ASN A 70 0.86 -15.46 -10.09
CA ASN A 70 0.77 -16.91 -9.84
C ASN A 70 2.10 -17.53 -9.33
N GLY A 71 2.80 -16.80 -8.45
CA GLY A 71 4.07 -17.22 -7.85
C GLY A 71 5.33 -16.96 -8.69
N ILE A 72 5.20 -16.45 -9.93
CA ILE A 72 6.32 -16.09 -10.79
C ILE A 72 6.59 -14.59 -10.65
N LYS A 73 7.85 -14.20 -10.41
CA LYS A 73 8.24 -12.78 -10.30
C LYS A 73 7.98 -12.05 -11.62
N LEU A 74 7.12 -11.04 -11.57
CA LEU A 74 6.73 -10.21 -12.71
C LEU A 74 7.44 -8.87 -12.71
N LEU A 75 7.54 -8.22 -11.54
CA LEU A 75 8.16 -6.92 -11.37
C LEU A 75 9.12 -6.94 -10.18
N ASP A 76 10.20 -6.19 -10.34
CA ASP A 76 11.22 -5.94 -9.32
C ASP A 76 11.82 -4.57 -9.65
N ILE A 77 11.33 -3.54 -8.96
CA ILE A 77 11.62 -2.14 -9.26
C ILE A 77 12.16 -1.49 -8.00
N THR A 78 13.26 -0.75 -8.14
CA THR A 78 13.79 0.12 -7.08
C THR A 78 13.78 1.56 -7.58
N LYS A 79 13.26 2.48 -6.77
CA LYS A 79 13.24 3.93 -7.02
C LYS A 79 13.79 4.69 -5.83
N ASP A 80 14.22 5.92 -6.06
CA ASP A 80 14.58 6.86 -4.99
C ASP A 80 13.30 7.41 -4.33
N ILE A 81 13.16 7.23 -3.01
CA ILE A 81 11.99 7.70 -2.23
C ILE A 81 11.73 9.19 -2.47
N CYS A 82 12.77 10.01 -2.58
CA CYS A 82 12.66 11.46 -2.71
C CYS A 82 12.08 11.92 -4.05
N THR A 83 11.83 10.99 -4.98
CA THR A 83 11.35 11.25 -6.34
C THR A 83 10.10 10.46 -6.72
N ILE A 84 9.58 9.60 -5.82
CA ILE A 84 8.42 8.76 -6.14
C ILE A 84 7.15 9.58 -6.32
N ASP A 85 7.03 10.67 -5.57
CA ASP A 85 5.88 11.56 -5.58
C ASP A 85 6.38 13.01 -5.40
N PRO A 86 5.98 13.96 -6.27
CA PRO A 86 6.36 15.38 -6.12
C PRO A 86 5.88 16.02 -4.81
N ASP A 87 4.83 15.47 -4.18
CA ASP A 87 4.29 15.95 -2.91
C ASP A 87 5.01 15.35 -1.69
N LEU A 88 5.95 14.42 -1.91
CA LEU A 88 6.79 13.81 -0.89
C LEU A 88 8.30 14.09 -1.11
N PRO A 89 8.73 15.36 -1.22
CA PRO A 89 10.14 15.68 -1.41
C PRO A 89 10.95 15.45 -0.13
N CYS A 90 12.21 15.08 -0.29
CA CYS A 90 13.14 15.02 0.83
C CYS A 90 13.65 16.43 1.24
N PRO A 91 13.91 16.65 2.53
CA PRO A 91 13.75 15.69 3.63
C PRO A 91 12.30 15.50 4.08
N ILE A 92 11.89 14.26 4.28
CA ILE A 92 10.59 13.90 4.87
C ILE A 92 10.75 13.93 6.39
N ASN A 93 10.21 14.96 7.03
CA ASN A 93 10.37 15.15 8.48
C ASN A 93 9.61 14.11 9.30
N ALA A 94 10.19 13.71 10.45
CA ALA A 94 9.47 12.94 11.45
C ALA A 94 8.15 13.63 11.82
N ASN A 95 7.07 12.86 11.86
CA ASN A 95 5.73 13.37 12.09
C ASN A 95 4.86 12.29 12.75
N PRO A 96 4.26 12.55 13.93
CA PRO A 96 3.40 11.59 14.62
C PRO A 96 2.07 11.30 13.90
N SER A 97 1.70 12.09 12.89
CA SER A 97 0.50 11.89 12.09
C SER A 97 0.75 12.28 10.64
N VAL A 98 0.97 11.27 9.81
CA VAL A 98 1.16 11.37 8.36
C VAL A 98 -0.08 10.85 7.66
N ASP A 99 -0.48 11.52 6.58
CA ASP A 99 -1.51 11.07 5.64
C ASP A 99 -0.90 11.11 4.23
N LEU A 100 -0.72 9.93 3.62
CA LEU A 100 -0.13 9.77 2.29
C LEU A 100 -1.19 9.27 1.33
N LYS A 101 -1.18 9.80 0.11
CA LYS A 101 -2.10 9.40 -0.94
C LYS A 101 -1.35 9.03 -2.20
N PHE A 102 -1.41 7.77 -2.59
CA PHE A 102 -0.83 7.28 -3.84
C PHE A 102 -1.94 6.86 -4.79
N THR A 103 -1.88 7.33 -6.04
CA THR A 103 -2.84 6.95 -7.08
C THR A 103 -2.12 6.25 -8.21
N GLU A 104 -2.44 4.98 -8.42
CA GLU A 104 -1.80 4.12 -9.41
C GLU A 104 -2.85 3.39 -10.25
N THR A 105 -2.52 3.08 -11.51
CA THR A 105 -3.44 2.34 -12.39
C THR A 105 -2.85 0.98 -12.72
N ILE A 106 -3.54 -0.09 -12.31
CA ILE A 106 -3.21 -1.44 -12.77
C ILE A 106 -3.65 -1.55 -14.23
N PRO A 107 -2.76 -1.82 -15.20
CA PRO A 107 -3.13 -1.79 -16.61
C PRO A 107 -4.21 -2.82 -16.97
N SER A 108 -5.11 -2.48 -17.90
CA SER A 108 -6.22 -3.36 -18.31
C SER A 108 -5.78 -4.64 -19.03
N TYR A 109 -4.58 -4.66 -19.60
CA TYR A 109 -4.04 -5.79 -20.35
C TYR A 109 -3.37 -6.85 -19.45
N VAL A 110 -3.22 -6.62 -18.14
CA VAL A 110 -2.60 -7.62 -17.26
C VAL A 110 -3.55 -8.83 -17.09
N PRO A 111 -3.05 -10.07 -17.18
CA PRO A 111 -3.88 -11.28 -17.07
C PRO A 111 -4.69 -11.33 -15.78
N SER A 112 -5.81 -12.05 -15.78
CA SER A 112 -6.51 -12.37 -14.53
C SER A 112 -5.79 -13.48 -13.77
N GLY A 113 -5.92 -13.46 -12.45
CA GLY A 113 -5.28 -14.40 -11.54
C GLY A 113 -4.73 -13.75 -10.28
N LYS A 114 -3.89 -14.51 -9.58
CA LYS A 114 -3.36 -14.12 -8.28
C LYS A 114 -2.12 -13.24 -8.46
N TYR A 115 -2.17 -12.04 -7.88
CA TYR A 115 -1.04 -11.14 -7.77
C TYR A 115 -0.67 -10.96 -6.30
N THR A 116 0.57 -11.25 -5.95
CA THR A 116 1.10 -10.97 -4.61
C THR A 116 2.28 -10.05 -4.74
N GLY A 117 2.48 -9.15 -3.79
CA GLY A 117 3.65 -8.30 -3.82
C GLY A 117 4.06 -7.78 -2.47
N GLN A 118 5.19 -7.09 -2.50
CA GLN A 118 5.82 -6.49 -1.35
C GLN A 118 6.40 -5.14 -1.77
N ALA A 119 6.05 -4.10 -1.04
CA ALA A 119 6.68 -2.80 -1.09
C ALA A 119 7.51 -2.60 0.17
N VAL A 120 8.79 -2.28 0.03
CA VAL A 120 9.71 -2.00 1.14
C VAL A 120 10.34 -0.63 0.90
N MET A 121 10.30 0.23 1.91
CA MET A 121 11.02 1.49 1.90
C MET A 121 12.19 1.41 2.87
N LYS A 122 13.37 1.86 2.43
CA LYS A 122 14.58 1.94 3.25
C LYS A 122 15.12 3.36 3.27
N ASP A 123 15.67 3.79 4.38
CA ASP A 123 16.20 5.14 4.58
C ASP A 123 17.63 5.32 4.01
N GLN A 124 18.22 6.49 4.24
CA GLN A 124 19.57 6.86 3.81
C GLN A 124 20.67 5.95 4.37
N ASP A 125 20.38 5.21 5.44
CA ASP A 125 21.29 4.26 6.09
C ASP A 125 21.04 2.81 5.61
N GLY A 126 20.07 2.62 4.71
CA GLY A 126 19.62 1.31 4.25
C GLY A 126 18.73 0.55 5.25
N LYS A 127 18.27 1.21 6.32
CA LYS A 127 17.37 0.64 7.32
C LYS A 127 15.93 0.67 6.81
N GLU A 128 15.18 -0.41 7.04
CA GLU A 128 13.75 -0.46 6.72
C GLU A 128 12.96 0.61 7.48
N ILE A 129 12.17 1.38 6.72
CA ILE A 129 11.23 2.39 7.20
C ILE A 129 9.85 1.75 7.38
N VAL A 130 9.41 0.98 6.38
CA VAL A 130 8.12 0.28 6.35
C VAL A 130 8.15 -0.83 5.31
N CYS A 131 7.37 -1.88 5.57
CA CYS A 131 7.09 -2.96 4.66
C CYS A 131 5.57 -3.18 4.56
N VAL A 132 5.06 -3.24 3.34
CA VAL A 132 3.66 -3.59 3.05
C VAL A 132 3.63 -4.75 2.07
N LYS A 133 2.86 -5.79 2.40
CA LYS A 133 2.50 -6.87 1.47
C LYS A 133 1.10 -6.68 0.96
N PHE A 134 0.84 -7.16 -0.25
CA PHE A 134 -0.51 -7.23 -0.80
C PHE A 134 -0.77 -8.58 -1.48
N ASP A 135 -2.03 -9.00 -1.44
CA ASP A 135 -2.56 -10.21 -2.07
C ASP A 135 -3.87 -9.85 -2.79
N LEU A 136 -3.82 -9.85 -4.12
CA LEU A 136 -4.89 -9.42 -5.00
C LEU A 136 -5.33 -10.57 -5.89
N ASN A 137 -6.63 -10.65 -6.14
CA ASN A 137 -7.19 -11.49 -7.19
C ASN A 137 -7.87 -10.57 -8.21
N LEU A 138 -7.29 -10.48 -9.41
CA LEU A 138 -7.68 -9.55 -10.47
C LEU A 138 -8.23 -10.29 -11.70
#